data_AF-U3TS36-F1
#
_entry.id   AF-U3TS36-F1
#
_cell.length_a   1.000
_cell.length_b   1.000
_cell.length_c   1.000
_cell.angle_alpha   90.00
_cell.angle_beta   90.00
_cell.angle_gamma   90.00
#
_symmetry.space_group_name_H-M   'P 1'
#
loop_
_entity.id
_entity.type
_entity.pdbx_description
1 polymer ?
#
loop_
_entity_poly.entity_id
_entity_poly.type
_entity_poly.pdbx_seq_one_letter_code
_entity_poly.pdbx_strand_id
1 'polypeptide(L)'
;MINNLGGFSQLELALLTREVLQSPLAARITHLIGPATLVSALDMKGFSLTLLALEEAFFEALNAPVQVLGWAPMYDFAPISLQRAERIGSVLDFDPSDNAEVAQVVERVTQTLIDLESELNALDAKVGDVDTGSTFAAGAKKIQRGLREQQLPLDELPTLLALVGEQLATVMGGSSGVLMSILFTSAGQQLE
;
A
#
# COMPACT_ATOMS: atom_id res chain seq x y z
N MET A 1 -19.26 -8.36 24.84
CA MET A 1 -19.48 -6.99 24.33
C MET A 1 -18.19 -6.20 24.42
N ILE A 2 -17.81 -5.54 23.32
CA ILE A 2 -16.64 -4.66 23.22
C ILE A 2 -17.17 -3.23 23.06
N ASN A 3 -17.00 -2.41 24.10
CA ASN A 3 -17.55 -1.06 24.14
C ASN A 3 -16.43 -0.01 24.08
N ASN A 4 -16.58 0.96 23.19
CA ASN A 4 -15.75 2.16 23.11
C ASN A 4 -16.27 3.21 24.11
N LEU A 5 -15.39 3.76 24.94
CA LEU A 5 -15.76 4.82 25.88
C LEU A 5 -15.79 6.20 25.21
N GLY A 6 -15.49 6.26 23.90
CA GLY A 6 -15.78 7.38 23.01
C GLY A 6 -14.56 7.93 22.27
N GLY A 7 -13.37 7.75 22.82
CA GLY A 7 -12.12 8.31 22.28
C GLY A 7 -11.29 7.39 21.38
N PHE A 8 -11.68 6.12 21.19
CA PHE A 8 -10.95 5.23 20.25
C PHE A 8 -11.44 5.40 18.82
N SER A 9 -10.49 5.38 17.88
CA SER A 9 -10.76 5.22 16.46
C SER A 9 -11.27 3.82 16.14
N GLN A 10 -11.93 3.66 14.99
CA GLN A 10 -12.37 2.34 14.52
C GLN A 10 -11.20 1.37 14.28
N LEU A 11 -10.03 1.88 13.89
CA LEU A 11 -8.82 1.06 13.73
C LEU A 11 -8.31 0.52 15.07
N GLU A 12 -8.26 1.36 16.11
CA GLU A 12 -7.88 0.93 17.46
C GLU A 12 -8.89 -0.10 18.01
N LEU A 13 -10.18 0.07 17.74
CA LEU A 13 -11.21 -0.91 18.12
C LEU A 13 -11.10 -2.24 17.35
N ALA A 14 -10.74 -2.21 16.07
CA ALA A 14 -10.49 -3.41 15.29
C ALA A 14 -9.28 -4.18 15.83
N LEU A 15 -8.20 -3.47 16.18
CA LEU A 15 -7.03 -4.06 16.84
C LEU A 15 -7.40 -4.65 18.19
N LEU A 16 -8.11 -3.92 19.04
CA LEU A 16 -8.61 -4.41 20.33
C LEU A 16 -9.44 -5.69 20.16
N THR A 17 -10.35 -5.71 19.18
CA THR A 17 -11.18 -6.88 18.88
C THR A 17 -10.33 -8.08 18.51
N ARG A 18 -9.31 -7.88 17.66
CA ARG A 18 -8.34 -8.93 17.33
C ARG A 18 -7.59 -9.43 18.56
N GLU A 19 -7.09 -8.53 19.42
CA GLU A 19 -6.36 -8.93 20.64
C GLU A 19 -7.26 -9.72 21.62
N VAL A 20 -8.52 -9.33 21.79
CA VAL A 20 -9.50 -10.10 22.57
C VAL A 20 -9.70 -11.50 21.99
N LEU A 21 -9.84 -11.61 20.67
CA LEU A 21 -10.04 -12.89 19.97
C LEU A 21 -8.75 -13.74 19.84
N GLN A 22 -7.57 -13.18 20.13
CA GLN A 22 -6.31 -13.92 20.23
C GLN A 22 -5.93 -14.28 21.67
N SER A 23 -6.63 -13.71 22.66
CA SER A 23 -6.41 -14.01 24.08
C SER A 23 -6.97 -15.39 24.47
N PRO A 24 -6.56 -15.96 25.63
CA PRO A 24 -7.14 -17.20 26.16
C PRO A 24 -8.66 -17.15 26.37
N LEU A 25 -9.24 -15.94 26.47
CA LEU A 25 -10.67 -15.75 26.61
C LEU A 25 -11.44 -16.16 25.34
N ALA A 26 -10.81 -16.06 24.16
CA ALA A 26 -11.44 -16.33 22.87
C ALA A 26 -12.06 -17.74 22.80
N ALA A 27 -11.44 -18.74 23.44
CA ALA A 27 -11.95 -20.11 23.51
C ALA A 27 -13.31 -20.23 24.22
N ARG A 28 -13.74 -19.19 24.94
CA ARG A 28 -15.02 -19.12 25.67
C ARG A 28 -15.98 -18.09 25.10
N ILE A 29 -15.61 -17.41 24.03
CA ILE A 29 -16.45 -16.42 23.35
C ILE A 29 -17.04 -17.10 22.11
N THR A 30 -18.36 -17.12 22.01
CA THR A 30 -19.07 -17.60 20.80
C THR A 30 -19.65 -16.46 19.98
N HIS A 31 -19.95 -15.33 20.63
CA HIS A 31 -20.57 -14.17 19.99
C HIS A 31 -19.96 -12.86 20.48
N LEU A 32 -20.05 -11.84 19.63
CA LEU A 32 -19.66 -10.47 19.95
C LEU A 32 -20.86 -9.52 19.84
N ILE A 33 -20.76 -8.43 20.59
CA ILE A 33 -21.62 -7.24 20.50
C ILE A 33 -20.65 -6.05 20.48
N GLY A 34 -20.77 -5.16 19.50
CA GLY A 34 -19.70 -4.23 19.16
C GLY A 34 -18.56 -4.90 18.37
N PRO A 35 -17.42 -4.24 18.11
CA PRO A 35 -17.00 -2.98 18.71
C PRO A 35 -17.89 -1.81 18.32
N ALA A 36 -18.37 -1.07 19.32
CA ALA A 36 -19.18 0.13 19.11
C ALA A 36 -19.09 1.05 20.32
N THR A 37 -19.42 2.33 20.14
CA THR A 37 -19.64 3.26 21.25
C THR A 37 -21.06 3.06 21.77
N LEU A 38 -21.21 2.22 22.81
CA LEU A 38 -22.52 1.87 23.37
C LEU A 38 -22.79 2.67 24.64
N VAL A 39 -21.83 2.67 25.56
CA VAL A 39 -21.86 3.43 26.82
C VAL A 39 -20.55 4.22 26.91
N SER A 40 -20.58 5.49 26.52
CA SER A 40 -19.40 6.35 26.49
C SER A 40 -19.16 7.07 27.82
N ALA A 41 -17.93 7.54 27.98
CA ALA A 41 -17.53 8.57 28.95
C ALA A 41 -16.99 9.77 28.16
N LEU A 42 -17.88 10.44 27.42
CA LEU A 42 -17.55 11.52 26.48
C LEU A 42 -16.55 11.06 25.41
N ASP A 43 -15.38 11.70 25.34
CA ASP A 43 -14.27 11.42 24.42
C ASP A 43 -13.16 10.61 25.10
N MET A 44 -13.46 9.93 26.22
CA MET A 44 -12.45 9.19 26.96
C MET A 44 -11.81 8.13 26.07
N LYS A 45 -10.48 8.20 25.96
CA LYS A 45 -9.65 7.26 25.25
C LYS A 45 -9.51 5.95 26.05
N GLY A 46 -10.57 5.16 26.04
CA GLY A 46 -10.63 3.87 26.72
C GLY A 46 -11.71 2.95 26.16
N PHE A 47 -11.74 1.72 26.66
CA PHE A 47 -12.70 0.70 26.28
C PHE A 47 -13.13 -0.10 27.50
N SER A 48 -14.23 -0.84 27.38
CA SER A 48 -14.64 -1.83 28.37
C SER A 48 -15.01 -3.15 27.70
N LEU A 49 -14.66 -4.26 28.35
CA LEU A 49 -15.07 -5.60 27.95
C LEU A 49 -16.11 -6.10 28.95
N THR A 50 -17.27 -6.46 28.44
CA THR A 50 -18.35 -7.06 29.25
C THR A 50 -18.58 -8.48 28.79
N LEU A 51 -18.58 -9.42 29.74
CA LEU A 51 -18.80 -10.85 29.53
C LEU A 51 -20.10 -11.28 30.21
N LEU A 52 -20.85 -12.13 29.53
CA LEU A 52 -22.09 -12.71 30.01
C LEU A 52 -22.05 -14.22 29.72
N ALA A 53 -22.39 -15.05 30.71
CA ALA A 53 -22.60 -16.47 30.48
C ALA A 53 -23.86 -16.64 29.62
N LEU A 54 -23.69 -17.19 28.43
CA LEU A 54 -24.74 -17.21 27.42
C LEU A 54 -25.61 -18.46 27.56
N GLU A 55 -26.57 -18.40 28.47
CA GLU A 55 -27.65 -19.38 28.60
C GLU A 55 -28.72 -19.14 27.53
N GLU A 56 -29.53 -20.16 27.23
CA GLU A 56 -30.54 -20.12 26.15
C GLU A 56 -31.48 -18.92 26.27
N ALA A 57 -32.01 -18.66 27.47
CA ALA A 57 -32.89 -17.51 27.71
C ALA A 57 -32.20 -16.15 27.42
N PHE A 58 -30.91 -16.02 27.72
CA PHE A 58 -30.14 -14.80 27.40
C PHE A 58 -29.85 -14.70 25.90
N PHE A 59 -29.55 -15.82 25.25
CA PHE A 59 -29.35 -15.84 23.80
C PHE A 59 -30.61 -15.39 23.06
N GLU A 60 -31.78 -15.91 23.44
CA GLU A 60 -33.06 -15.50 22.86
C GLU A 60 -33.36 -14.02 23.12
N ALA A 61 -33.17 -13.57 24.37
CA ALA A 61 -33.42 -12.17 24.74
C ALA A 61 -32.50 -11.18 24.02
N LEU A 62 -31.22 -11.51 23.84
CA LEU A 62 -30.25 -10.65 23.14
C LEU A 62 -30.51 -10.57 21.62
N ASN A 63 -31.12 -11.60 21.03
CA ASN A 63 -31.49 -11.64 19.62
C ASN A 63 -32.90 -11.11 19.33
N ALA A 64 -33.71 -10.87 20.35
CA ALA A 64 -35.07 -10.38 20.18
C ALA A 64 -35.07 -8.99 19.50
N PRO A 65 -36.03 -8.73 18.58
CA PRO A 65 -36.12 -7.43 17.91
C PRO A 65 -36.44 -6.33 18.91
N VAL A 66 -35.68 -5.23 18.82
CA VAL A 66 -35.87 -4.03 19.65
C VAL A 66 -35.99 -2.79 18.78
N GLN A 67 -36.73 -1.79 19.25
CA GLN A 67 -36.91 -0.51 18.56
C GLN A 67 -36.16 0.60 19.31
N VAL A 68 -34.85 0.44 19.45
CA VAL A 68 -33.96 1.42 20.12
C VAL A 68 -32.76 1.74 19.24
N LEU A 69 -32.28 2.98 19.29
CA LEU A 69 -31.21 3.46 18.40
C LEU A 69 -29.82 2.90 18.75
N GLY A 70 -29.55 2.71 20.05
CA GLY A 70 -28.20 2.40 20.54
C GLY A 70 -27.86 0.90 20.64
N TRP A 71 -28.76 0.00 20.23
CA TRP A 71 -28.50 -1.44 20.32
C TRP A 71 -27.68 -1.93 19.12
N ALA A 72 -26.54 -2.55 19.40
CA ALA A 72 -25.76 -3.28 18.40
C ALA A 72 -26.17 -4.76 18.43
N PRO A 73 -26.61 -5.34 17.30
CA PRO A 73 -26.93 -6.75 17.22
C PRO A 73 -25.73 -7.64 17.58
N MET A 74 -26.02 -8.78 18.18
CA MET A 74 -25.05 -9.83 18.41
C MET A 74 -24.71 -10.52 17.09
N TYR A 75 -23.44 -10.93 16.91
CA TYR A 75 -23.01 -11.67 15.73
C TYR A 75 -21.97 -12.75 16.05
N ASP A 76 -21.95 -13.77 15.20
CA ASP A 76 -20.96 -14.85 15.21
C ASP A 76 -19.65 -14.37 14.58
N PHE A 77 -18.52 -14.87 15.07
CA PHE A 77 -17.22 -14.60 14.45
C PHE A 77 -16.52 -15.90 14.08
N ALA A 78 -15.70 -15.84 13.05
CA ALA A 78 -14.88 -16.96 12.59
C ALA A 78 -13.41 -16.54 12.51
N PRO A 79 -12.47 -17.50 12.66
CA PRO A 79 -11.06 -17.25 12.37
C PRO A 79 -10.86 -16.70 10.95
N ILE A 80 -9.86 -15.83 10.78
CA ILE A 80 -9.51 -15.32 9.45
C ILE A 80 -9.03 -16.49 8.57
N SER A 81 -9.71 -16.68 7.44
CA SER A 81 -9.31 -17.65 6.42
C SER A 81 -8.33 -16.99 5.44
N LEU A 82 -7.07 -17.45 5.45
CA LEU A 82 -6.06 -16.98 4.51
C LEU A 82 -6.34 -17.58 3.13
N GLN A 83 -6.46 -16.72 2.12
CA GLN A 83 -6.58 -17.16 0.74
C GLN A 83 -5.20 -17.15 0.07
N ARG A 84 -4.93 -18.19 -0.72
CA ARG A 84 -3.72 -18.24 -1.55
C ARG A 84 -3.86 -17.21 -2.67
N ALA A 85 -2.97 -16.23 -2.69
CA ALA A 85 -2.86 -15.29 -3.79
C ALA A 85 -1.91 -15.85 -4.86
N GLU A 86 -2.25 -15.61 -6.14
CA GLU A 86 -1.29 -15.76 -7.23
C GLU A 86 -0.35 -14.57 -7.23
N ARG A 87 0.95 -14.84 -7.46
CA ARG A 87 1.93 -13.77 -7.61
C ARG A 87 1.70 -13.10 -8.95
N ILE A 88 1.06 -11.93 -8.94
CA ILE A 88 1.03 -11.04 -10.11
C ILE A 88 2.42 -10.38 -10.17
N GLY A 89 3.31 -10.94 -10.99
CA GLY A 89 4.56 -10.29 -11.36
C GLY A 89 4.42 -9.70 -12.75
N SER A 90 4.54 -8.38 -12.89
CA SER A 90 4.99 -7.79 -14.15
C SER A 90 6.50 -8.04 -14.21
N VAL A 91 6.90 -9.15 -14.81
CA VAL A 91 8.25 -9.24 -15.36
C VAL A 91 8.00 -9.11 -16.85
N LEU A 92 8.29 -7.93 -17.40
CA LEU A 92 8.36 -7.81 -18.85
C LEU A 92 9.35 -8.87 -19.35
N ASP A 93 8.88 -9.78 -20.19
CA ASP A 93 9.71 -10.80 -20.80
C ASP A 93 10.37 -10.18 -22.04
N PHE A 94 11.70 -10.10 -22.03
CA PHE A 94 12.46 -9.50 -23.11
C PHE A 94 13.86 -10.11 -23.20
N ASP A 95 14.40 -10.13 -24.41
CA ASP A 95 15.80 -10.45 -24.65
C ASP A 95 16.61 -9.14 -24.77
N PRO A 96 17.73 -8.99 -24.03
CA PRO A 96 18.62 -7.86 -24.24
C PRO A 96 19.15 -7.82 -25.67
N SER A 97 19.28 -6.62 -26.21
CA SER A 97 19.74 -6.39 -27.58
C SER A 97 20.65 -5.18 -27.67
N ASP A 98 21.47 -5.12 -28.72
CA ASP A 98 22.46 -4.06 -28.92
C ASP A 98 22.05 -3.16 -30.09
N ASN A 99 21.98 -1.86 -29.84
CA ASN A 99 21.69 -0.86 -30.84
C ASN A 99 22.49 0.41 -30.52
N ALA A 100 23.54 0.67 -31.30
CA ALA A 100 24.49 1.74 -31.00
C ALA A 100 23.84 3.15 -31.00
N GLU A 101 22.84 3.37 -31.85
CA GLU A 101 22.14 4.66 -31.92
C GLU A 101 21.26 4.88 -30.69
N VAL A 102 20.46 3.89 -30.32
CA VAL A 102 19.60 3.93 -29.12
C VAL A 102 20.44 3.99 -27.85
N ALA A 103 21.53 3.21 -27.78
CA ALA A 103 22.48 3.22 -26.67
C ALA A 103 23.04 4.63 -26.42
N GLN A 104 23.45 5.35 -27.47
CA GLN A 104 23.96 6.72 -27.36
C GLN A 104 22.91 7.69 -26.83
N VAL A 105 21.64 7.53 -27.25
CA VAL A 105 20.54 8.36 -26.74
C VAL A 105 20.29 8.09 -25.26
N VAL A 106 20.20 6.81 -24.87
CA VAL A 106 19.99 6.40 -23.47
C VAL A 106 21.14 6.88 -22.59
N GLU A 107 22.39 6.70 -23.02
CA GLU A 107 23.57 7.17 -22.31
C GLU A 107 23.55 8.70 -22.14
N ARG A 108 23.24 9.44 -23.20
CA ARG A 108 23.19 10.91 -23.16
C ARG A 108 22.12 11.43 -22.21
N VAL A 109 20.91 10.90 -22.28
CA VAL A 109 19.79 11.31 -21.41
C VAL A 109 20.12 10.98 -19.96
N THR A 110 20.55 9.74 -19.69
CA THR A 110 20.88 9.32 -18.32
C THR A 110 22.04 10.12 -17.73
N GLN A 111 23.11 10.34 -18.49
CA GLN A 111 24.25 11.14 -18.01
C GLN A 111 23.85 12.59 -17.74
N THR A 112 23.05 13.21 -18.61
CA THR A 112 22.55 14.58 -18.41
C THR A 112 21.77 14.72 -17.10
N LEU A 113 20.88 13.76 -16.81
CA LEU A 113 20.09 13.78 -15.57
C LEU A 113 20.96 13.58 -14.32
N ILE A 114 22.01 12.77 -14.42
CA ILE A 114 22.98 12.56 -13.33
C ILE A 114 23.78 13.84 -13.07
N ASP A 115 24.25 14.50 -14.12
CA ASP A 115 25.08 15.70 -14.01
C ASP A 115 24.28 16.88 -13.43
N LEU A 116 22.98 16.94 -13.69
CA LEU A 116 22.07 17.97 -13.19
C LEU A 116 21.59 17.74 -11.74
N GLU A 117 22.02 16.67 -11.06
CA GLU A 117 21.56 16.29 -9.72
C GLU A 117 21.60 17.48 -8.72
N SER A 118 22.74 18.16 -8.61
CA SER A 118 22.90 19.27 -7.65
C SER A 118 22.12 20.52 -8.06
N GLU A 119 22.02 20.80 -9.35
CA GLU A 119 21.31 21.98 -9.86
C GLU A 119 19.79 21.82 -9.68
N LEU A 120 19.25 20.65 -10.01
CA LEU A 120 17.84 20.33 -9.80
C LEU A 120 17.46 20.37 -8.32
N ASN A 121 18.30 19.83 -7.42
CA ASN A 121 18.07 19.96 -5.99
C ASN A 121 18.12 21.44 -5.53
N ALA A 122 18.99 22.26 -6.10
CA ALA A 122 19.07 23.69 -5.75
C ALA A 122 17.84 24.49 -6.24
N LEU A 123 17.25 24.11 -7.38
CA LEU A 123 15.99 24.66 -7.87
C LEU A 123 14.81 24.20 -7.01
N ASP A 124 14.75 22.91 -6.71
CA ASP A 124 13.71 22.30 -5.88
C ASP A 124 13.73 22.88 -4.45
N ALA A 125 14.91 23.14 -3.90
CA ALA A 125 15.08 23.80 -2.59
C ALA A 125 14.39 25.16 -2.44
N LYS A 126 13.96 25.80 -3.54
CA LYS A 126 13.24 27.06 -3.48
C LYS A 126 11.82 26.90 -2.96
N VAL A 127 11.15 25.79 -3.24
CA VAL A 127 9.71 25.59 -2.95
C VAL A 127 9.30 24.14 -2.65
N GLY A 128 10.21 23.17 -2.77
CA GLY A 128 10.00 21.74 -2.54
C GLY A 128 10.90 21.19 -1.43
N ASP A 129 11.23 19.90 -1.51
CA ASP A 129 11.89 19.11 -0.47
C ASP A 129 13.37 18.80 -0.75
N VAL A 130 13.95 19.41 -1.79
CA VAL A 130 15.39 19.35 -2.10
C VAL A 130 15.82 17.96 -2.59
N ASP A 131 14.91 17.17 -3.15
CA ASP A 131 15.20 15.79 -3.55
C ASP A 131 15.00 15.51 -5.04
N THR A 132 14.44 16.45 -5.81
CA THR A 132 14.11 16.21 -7.22
C THR A 132 15.32 15.76 -8.05
N GLY A 133 16.46 16.44 -7.91
CA GLY A 133 17.69 16.07 -8.61
C GLY A 133 18.19 14.70 -8.19
N SER A 134 18.20 14.41 -6.89
CA SER A 134 18.57 13.10 -6.34
C SER A 134 17.66 11.99 -6.88
N THR A 135 16.36 12.24 -6.94
CA THR A 135 15.33 11.31 -7.43
C THR A 135 15.53 11.01 -8.92
N PHE A 136 15.72 12.02 -9.77
CA PHE A 136 15.98 11.83 -11.19
C PHE A 136 17.34 11.16 -11.45
N ALA A 137 18.37 11.52 -10.70
CA ALA A 137 19.68 10.90 -10.81
C ALA A 137 19.65 9.41 -10.40
N ALA A 138 18.86 9.04 -9.39
CA ALA A 138 18.67 7.63 -9.02
C ALA A 138 18.03 6.80 -10.15
N GLY A 139 16.97 7.34 -10.77
CA GLY A 139 16.35 6.74 -11.96
C GLY A 139 17.33 6.60 -13.12
N ALA A 140 18.05 7.67 -13.44
CA ALA A 140 19.03 7.70 -14.51
C ALA A 140 20.19 6.70 -14.27
N LYS A 141 20.76 6.65 -13.07
CA LYS A 141 21.82 5.69 -12.68
C LYS A 141 21.36 4.24 -12.85
N LYS A 142 20.08 3.94 -12.54
CA LYS A 142 19.51 2.60 -12.70
C LYS A 142 19.44 2.17 -14.16
N ILE A 143 18.95 3.04 -15.05
CA ILE A 143 18.90 2.76 -16.50
C ILE A 143 20.32 2.70 -17.09
N GLN A 144 21.20 3.63 -16.72
CA GLN A 144 22.59 3.65 -17.18
C GLN A 144 23.35 2.38 -16.77
N ARG A 145 23.08 1.83 -15.58
CA ARG A 145 23.64 0.54 -15.16
C ARG A 145 23.14 -0.60 -16.06
N GLY A 146 21.84 -0.67 -16.34
CA GLY A 146 21.28 -1.67 -17.26
C GLY A 146 21.92 -1.61 -18.65
N LEU A 147 22.20 -0.40 -19.15
CA LEU A 147 22.91 -0.20 -20.41
C LEU A 147 24.34 -0.76 -20.34
N ARG A 148 25.11 -0.42 -19.29
CA ARG A 148 26.49 -0.89 -19.10
C ARG A 148 26.59 -2.41 -18.91
N GLU A 149 25.58 -3.00 -18.28
CA GLU A 149 25.48 -4.44 -18.05
C GLU A 149 24.88 -5.21 -19.24
N GLN A 150 24.54 -4.52 -20.34
CA GLN A 150 23.92 -5.11 -21.54
C GLN A 150 22.60 -5.84 -21.23
N GLN A 151 21.77 -5.24 -20.37
CA GLN A 151 20.48 -5.79 -19.91
C GLN A 151 19.28 -4.97 -20.40
N LEU A 152 19.41 -4.25 -21.52
CA LEU A 152 18.33 -3.46 -22.12
C LEU A 152 17.95 -4.04 -23.50
N PRO A 153 16.65 -4.06 -23.87
CA PRO A 153 16.20 -4.46 -25.19
C PRO A 153 16.30 -3.27 -26.16
N LEU A 154 17.50 -2.88 -26.54
CA LEU A 154 17.74 -1.62 -27.29
C LEU A 154 17.15 -1.62 -28.71
N ASP A 155 16.92 -2.77 -29.32
CA ASP A 155 16.26 -2.89 -30.64
C ASP A 155 14.73 -2.82 -30.58
N GLU A 156 14.14 -2.96 -29.40
CA GLU A 156 12.69 -2.96 -29.21
C GLU A 156 12.26 -1.76 -28.38
N LEU A 157 12.09 -0.61 -29.04
CA LEU A 157 11.70 0.64 -28.36
C LEU A 157 10.43 0.53 -27.48
N PRO A 158 9.34 -0.15 -27.89
CA PRO A 158 8.17 -0.32 -27.03
C PRO A 158 8.52 -1.03 -25.72
N THR A 159 9.25 -2.14 -25.81
CA THR A 159 9.73 -2.96 -24.70
C THR A 159 10.72 -2.18 -23.82
N LEU A 160 11.64 -1.40 -24.42
CA LEU A 160 12.59 -0.55 -23.71
C LEU A 160 11.89 0.52 -22.87
N LEU A 161 10.90 1.22 -23.45
CA LEU A 161 10.16 2.25 -22.72
C LEU A 161 9.32 1.65 -21.60
N ALA A 162 8.65 0.51 -21.85
CA ALA A 162 7.93 -0.22 -20.81
C ALA A 162 8.86 -0.62 -19.66
N LEU A 163 10.05 -1.16 -19.98
CA LEU A 163 11.07 -1.53 -19.00
C LEU A 163 11.58 -0.32 -18.21
N VAL A 164 11.86 0.82 -18.88
CA VAL A 164 12.22 2.06 -18.20
C VAL A 164 11.13 2.45 -17.20
N GLY A 165 9.86 2.45 -17.63
CA GLY A 165 8.73 2.75 -16.77
C GLY A 165 8.67 1.87 -15.51
N GLU A 166 8.87 0.55 -15.66
CA GLU A 166 8.93 -0.39 -14.55
C GLU A 166 10.11 -0.11 -13.62
N GLN A 167 11.32 0.09 -14.17
CA GLN A 167 12.51 0.33 -13.36
C GLN A 167 12.40 1.66 -12.58
N LEU A 168 11.89 2.73 -13.20
CA LEU A 168 11.73 4.02 -12.53
C LEU A 168 10.78 3.94 -11.33
N ALA A 169 9.68 3.18 -11.41
CA ALA A 169 8.76 2.97 -10.29
C ALA A 169 9.41 2.32 -9.06
N THR A 170 10.52 1.59 -9.25
CA THR A 170 11.21 0.89 -8.15
C THR A 170 12.30 1.71 -7.47
N VAL A 171 12.92 2.66 -8.18
CA VAL A 171 14.10 3.40 -7.67
C VAL A 171 13.84 4.89 -7.46
N MET A 172 12.85 5.48 -8.13
CA MET A 172 12.47 6.86 -7.93
C MET A 172 11.41 6.94 -6.83
N GLY A 173 11.65 7.78 -5.83
CA GLY A 173 10.68 8.06 -4.77
C GLY A 173 9.58 9.02 -5.21
N GLY A 174 8.56 9.14 -4.36
CA GLY A 174 7.52 10.16 -4.46
C GLY A 174 6.67 10.08 -5.73
N SER A 175 5.98 11.19 -6.02
CA SER A 175 5.09 11.30 -7.18
C SER A 175 5.85 11.30 -8.51
N SER A 176 7.07 11.84 -8.55
CA SER A 176 7.92 11.89 -9.74
C SER A 176 8.21 10.49 -10.30
N GLY A 177 8.52 9.52 -9.44
CA GLY A 177 8.71 8.13 -9.86
C GLY A 177 7.47 7.52 -10.50
N VAL A 178 6.30 7.75 -9.89
CA VAL A 178 5.01 7.29 -10.42
C VAL A 178 4.68 7.95 -11.75
N LEU A 179 4.85 9.27 -11.87
CA LEU A 179 4.53 10.02 -13.09
C LEU A 179 5.45 9.64 -14.25
N MET A 180 6.75 9.46 -14.00
CA MET A 180 7.69 9.02 -15.02
C MET A 180 7.42 7.56 -15.42
N SER A 181 7.06 6.69 -14.47
CA SER A 181 6.63 5.33 -14.76
C SER A 181 5.42 5.32 -15.69
N ILE A 182 4.37 6.08 -15.37
CA ILE A 182 3.19 6.23 -16.22
C ILE A 182 3.56 6.72 -17.62
N LEU A 183 4.37 7.78 -17.72
CA LEU A 183 4.80 8.34 -19.00
C LEU A 183 5.46 7.28 -19.89
N PHE A 184 6.45 6.56 -19.35
CA PHE A 184 7.24 5.60 -20.11
C PHE A 184 6.46 4.32 -20.42
N THR A 185 5.66 3.80 -19.49
CA THR A 185 4.79 2.66 -19.73
C THR A 185 3.74 2.97 -20.80
N SER A 186 3.10 4.13 -20.75
CA SER A 186 2.15 4.55 -21.79
C SER A 186 2.83 4.83 -23.13
N ALA A 187 4.04 5.39 -23.13
CA ALA A 187 4.81 5.61 -24.36
C ALA A 187 5.20 4.27 -25.02
N GLY A 188 5.58 3.26 -24.23
CA GLY A 188 5.82 1.91 -24.73
C GLY A 188 4.59 1.31 -25.40
N GLN A 189 3.44 1.31 -24.71
CA GLN A 189 2.17 0.81 -25.23
C GLN A 189 1.69 1.51 -26.51
N GLN A 190 1.99 2.80 -26.67
CA GLN A 190 1.59 3.56 -27.85
C GLN A 190 2.42 3.23 -29.10
N LEU A 191 3.60 2.64 -28.91
CA LEU A 191 4.54 2.24 -29.98
C LEU A 191 4.45 0.73 -30.32
N GLU A 192 3.73 -0.07 -29.52
CA GLU A 192 3.33 -1.45 -29.87
C GLU A 192 2.33 -1.47 -31.04
#